data_AF-A0A8J1XZM1-F1
#
_entry.id   AF-A0A8J1XZM1-F1
#
_cell.length_a   1.000
_cell.length_b   1.000
_cell.length_c   1.000
_cell.angle_alpha   90.00
_cell.angle_beta   90.00
_cell.angle_gamma   90.00
#
_symmetry.space_group_name_H-M   'P 1'
#
loop_
_entity.id
_entity.type
_entity.pdbx_description
1 polymer ?
#
loop_
_entity_poly.entity_id
_entity_poly.type
_entity_poly.pdbx_seq_one_letter_code
_entity_poly.pdbx_strand_id
1 'polypeptide(L)'
;MATNSTHKCCCFKQCTTKSELLDPENSSRVEVKTTFPKSLIKSKSLIDWSSKGEAKFHLACWELIQNASKSRGRKQKISLTNQEKAMVKEASDTAEFHDSHDVIKEKAAKVAELIKKAKHCVVFTGAGISTSAGIGDYRGKSGKWTEMDRQNDEPEPKKQCKEPEDEAGISHSDSEDGELVLPDEDGVDYEDLRPTYTHEALKKLVDMNLLKYVISQNGDGLHGLSGIPREKLAELHGNVFIEKCESAKQSMKEIITC
;
A
#
# COMPACT_ATOMS: atom_id res chain seq x y z
N MET A 1 -22.09 -21.79 -15.88
CA MET A 1 -21.06 -22.84 -16.08
C MET A 1 -19.78 -22.35 -15.40
N ALA A 2 -19.26 -23.15 -14.45
CA ALA A 2 -18.00 -23.03 -13.70
C ALA A 2 -17.62 -21.65 -13.09
N THR A 3 -18.11 -21.33 -11.89
CA THR A 3 -17.45 -20.36 -11.02
C THR A 3 -16.24 -21.03 -10.35
N ASN A 4 -15.04 -20.48 -10.58
CA ASN A 4 -13.78 -20.96 -10.03
C ASN A 4 -13.82 -21.07 -8.49
N SER A 5 -13.97 -22.29 -7.99
CA SER A 5 -14.09 -22.65 -6.56
C SER A 5 -12.77 -22.61 -5.78
N THR A 6 -11.66 -22.20 -6.40
CA THR A 6 -10.31 -22.33 -5.83
C THR A 6 -9.91 -21.17 -4.92
N HIS A 7 -10.66 -20.06 -4.92
CA HIS A 7 -10.29 -18.84 -4.19
C HIS A 7 -11.18 -18.55 -2.99
N LYS A 8 -11.75 -19.54 -2.29
CA LYS A 8 -12.56 -19.28 -1.08
C LYS A 8 -12.02 -19.90 0.20
N CYS A 9 -10.92 -20.65 0.16
CA CYS A 9 -10.38 -21.32 1.35
C CYS A 9 -9.06 -20.68 1.81
N CYS A 10 -8.70 -20.94 3.07
CA CYS A 10 -7.40 -20.61 3.63
C CYS A 10 -6.28 -21.40 2.93
N CYS A 11 -5.20 -20.71 2.58
CA CYS A 11 -4.01 -21.27 1.94
C CYS A 11 -3.11 -22.07 2.91
N PHE A 12 -3.45 -22.12 4.20
CA PHE A 12 -2.72 -22.94 5.16
C PHE A 12 -3.25 -24.38 5.16
N LYS A 13 -2.40 -25.36 4.80
CA LYS A 13 -2.82 -26.77 4.66
C LYS A 13 -3.34 -27.40 5.94
N GLN A 14 -2.82 -26.98 7.10
CA GLN A 14 -3.23 -27.48 8.41
C GLN A 14 -4.29 -26.59 9.08
N CYS A 15 -4.99 -25.76 8.30
CA CYS A 15 -6.11 -24.96 8.79
C CYS A 15 -7.21 -25.87 9.36
N THR A 16 -7.54 -25.68 10.64
CA THR A 16 -8.60 -26.44 11.34
C THR A 16 -10.00 -25.94 11.02
N THR A 17 -10.14 -24.72 10.48
CA THR A 17 -11.40 -24.06 10.12
C THR A 17 -11.56 -23.95 8.60
N LYS A 18 -11.02 -24.90 7.83
CA LYS A 18 -10.99 -24.81 6.36
C LYS A 18 -12.38 -24.78 5.69
N SER A 19 -13.41 -25.22 6.41
CA SER A 19 -14.82 -25.12 6.02
C SER A 19 -15.38 -23.70 6.06
N GLU A 20 -14.77 -22.80 6.84
CA GLU A 20 -15.11 -21.39 6.86
C GLU A 20 -14.48 -20.70 5.65
N LEU A 21 -15.33 -20.32 4.70
CA LEU A 21 -14.88 -19.67 3.49
C LEU A 21 -14.39 -18.24 3.81
N LEU A 22 -13.25 -17.89 3.24
CA LEU A 22 -12.69 -16.53 3.23
C LEU A 22 -13.35 -15.75 2.09
N ASP A 23 -14.55 -15.24 2.35
CA ASP A 23 -15.28 -14.34 1.46
C ASP A 23 -14.62 -12.95 1.47
N PRO A 24 -14.22 -12.41 0.30
CA PRO A 24 -13.66 -11.06 0.20
C PRO A 24 -14.52 -9.96 0.83
N GLU A 25 -15.84 -10.12 0.84
CA GLU A 25 -16.76 -9.08 1.32
C GLU A 25 -17.10 -9.22 2.81
N ASN A 26 -17.19 -10.45 3.31
CA ASN A 26 -17.82 -10.72 4.60
C ASN A 26 -16.91 -11.43 5.62
N SER A 27 -15.69 -11.81 5.26
CA SER A 27 -14.81 -12.57 6.16
C SER A 27 -13.56 -11.80 6.56
N SER A 28 -13.27 -11.83 7.86
CA SER A 28 -11.98 -11.36 8.36
C SER A 28 -10.85 -12.27 7.87
N ARG A 29 -9.82 -11.70 7.28
CA ARG A 29 -8.73 -12.45 6.62
C ARG A 29 -7.45 -11.64 6.54
N VAL A 30 -6.36 -12.35 6.28
CA VAL A 30 -5.07 -11.76 5.90
C VAL A 30 -4.79 -12.13 4.46
N GLU A 31 -4.39 -11.16 3.66
CA GLU A 31 -3.90 -11.34 2.31
C GLU A 31 -2.45 -10.90 2.22
N VAL A 32 -1.60 -11.72 1.64
CA VAL A 32 -0.17 -11.45 1.56
C VAL A 32 0.35 -11.74 0.15
N LYS A 33 1.46 -11.09 -0.22
CA LYS A 33 2.13 -11.27 -1.51
C LYS A 33 3.64 -11.36 -1.33
N THR A 34 4.29 -12.31 -2.00
CA THR A 34 5.75 -12.46 -2.04
C THR A 34 6.26 -12.50 -3.49
N THR A 35 7.49 -12.05 -3.71
CA THR A 35 8.20 -12.10 -4.99
C THR A 35 9.06 -13.35 -5.17
N PHE A 36 9.10 -14.25 -4.18
CA PHE A 36 9.99 -15.42 -4.21
C PHE A 36 9.80 -16.30 -5.46
N PRO A 37 10.89 -16.77 -6.11
CA PRO A 37 10.78 -17.57 -7.33
C PRO A 37 10.04 -18.91 -7.11
N LYS A 38 9.02 -19.15 -7.93
CA LYS A 38 8.18 -20.37 -7.89
C LYS A 38 8.95 -21.67 -8.06
N SER A 39 10.09 -21.63 -8.74
CA SER A 39 10.97 -22.78 -8.96
C SER A 39 11.50 -23.40 -7.66
N LEU A 40 11.47 -22.64 -6.57
CA LEU A 40 11.90 -23.09 -5.24
C LEU A 40 10.75 -23.62 -4.38
N ILE A 41 9.48 -23.46 -4.77
CA ILE A 41 8.33 -23.96 -4.02
C ILE A 41 8.24 -25.48 -4.21
N LYS A 42 8.79 -26.25 -3.26
CA LYS A 42 8.75 -27.72 -3.27
C LYS A 42 7.32 -28.23 -3.07
N SER A 43 7.00 -29.40 -3.64
CA SER A 43 5.67 -30.07 -3.58
C SER A 43 5.10 -30.34 -2.18
N LYS A 44 5.88 -30.11 -1.11
CA LYS A 44 5.51 -30.34 0.30
C LYS A 44 5.44 -29.05 1.14
N SER A 45 5.25 -27.87 0.53
CA SER A 45 5.05 -26.66 1.33
C SER A 45 3.75 -26.73 2.14
N LEU A 46 3.78 -26.18 3.36
CA LEU A 46 2.63 -26.03 4.26
C LEU A 46 1.65 -24.94 3.82
N ILE A 47 2.09 -24.07 2.91
CA ILE A 47 1.31 -22.94 2.38
C ILE A 47 1.09 -23.15 0.88
N ASP A 48 -0.18 -23.07 0.46
CA ASP A 48 -0.59 -23.10 -0.93
C ASP A 48 -0.54 -21.68 -1.53
N TRP A 49 0.61 -21.32 -2.07
CA TRP A 49 0.84 -20.06 -2.78
C TRP A 49 0.25 -20.08 -4.19
N SER A 50 -0.32 -18.96 -4.63
CA SER A 50 -0.79 -18.78 -6.01
C SER A 50 0.39 -18.71 -6.99
N SER A 51 0.08 -18.83 -8.29
CA SER A 51 1.04 -18.56 -9.36
C SER A 51 1.42 -17.08 -9.46
N LYS A 52 1.02 -16.21 -8.55
CA LYS A 52 1.51 -14.83 -8.45
C LYS A 52 2.21 -14.56 -7.11
N GLY A 53 2.46 -15.59 -6.31
CA GLY A 53 3.03 -15.44 -4.97
C GLY A 53 2.03 -14.88 -3.95
N GLU A 54 0.74 -15.00 -4.21
CA GLU A 54 -0.31 -14.52 -3.32
C GLU A 54 -0.84 -15.65 -2.46
N ALA A 55 -1.17 -15.36 -1.21
CA ALA A 55 -1.85 -16.30 -0.33
C ALA A 55 -2.81 -15.56 0.59
N LYS A 56 -3.83 -16.29 1.05
CA LYS A 56 -4.80 -15.76 2.00
C LYS A 56 -5.06 -16.70 3.16
N PHE A 57 -5.32 -16.13 4.32
CA PHE A 57 -5.40 -16.89 5.57
C PHE A 57 -6.52 -16.37 6.45
N HIS A 58 -7.09 -17.26 7.27
CA HIS A 58 -7.78 -16.83 8.49
C HIS A 58 -6.78 -16.12 9.41
N LEU A 59 -7.24 -15.12 10.17
CA LEU A 59 -6.39 -14.36 11.11
C LEU A 59 -5.58 -15.29 12.05
N ALA A 60 -6.25 -16.28 12.64
CA ALA A 60 -5.61 -17.25 13.53
C ALA A 60 -4.56 -18.15 12.82
N CYS A 61 -4.80 -18.51 11.56
CA CYS A 61 -3.84 -19.30 10.78
C CYS A 61 -2.59 -18.47 10.47
N TRP A 62 -2.75 -17.20 10.10
CA TRP A 62 -1.63 -16.30 9.85
C TRP A 62 -0.79 -16.08 11.10
N GLU A 63 -1.42 -15.85 12.25
CA GLU A 63 -0.72 -15.68 13.53
C GLU A 63 0.11 -16.91 13.90
N LEU A 64 -0.45 -18.12 13.72
CA LEU A 64 0.27 -19.38 13.93
C LEU A 64 1.51 -19.49 13.03
N ILE A 65 1.38 -19.11 11.75
CA ILE A 65 2.49 -19.14 10.77
C ILE A 65 3.57 -18.11 11.16
N GLN A 66 3.19 -16.88 11.52
CA GLN A 66 4.14 -15.85 11.94
C GLN A 66 4.91 -16.26 13.21
N ASN A 67 4.21 -16.82 14.19
CA ASN A 67 4.83 -17.33 15.42
C ASN A 67 5.77 -18.52 15.13
N ALA A 68 5.42 -19.38 14.15
CA ALA A 68 6.30 -20.45 13.71
C ALA A 68 7.57 -19.93 13.01
N SER A 69 7.46 -18.84 12.25
CA SER A 69 8.58 -18.22 11.54
C SER A 69 9.61 -17.59 12.48
N LYS A 70 9.16 -16.90 13.53
CA LYS A 70 10.03 -16.17 14.47
C LYS A 70 10.78 -17.05 15.47
N SER A 71 10.34 -18.30 15.70
CA SER A 71 10.88 -19.11 16.79
C SER A 71 12.18 -19.87 16.43
N ARG A 72 13.00 -20.10 17.47
CA ARG A 72 14.26 -20.85 17.41
C ARG A 72 14.30 -22.12 18.28
N GLY A 73 13.19 -22.58 18.90
CA GLY A 73 13.24 -23.68 19.90
C GLY A 73 11.95 -24.49 20.16
N ARG A 74 12.14 -25.72 20.66
CA ARG A 74 11.18 -26.84 20.87
C ARG A 74 9.96 -26.50 21.74
N LYS A 75 8.84 -26.15 21.11
CA LYS A 75 7.43 -26.49 21.47
C LYS A 75 6.50 -25.79 20.47
N GLN A 76 6.67 -26.08 19.18
CA GLN A 76 5.85 -25.47 18.15
C GLN A 76 4.81 -26.44 17.64
N LYS A 77 3.58 -25.95 17.44
CA LYS A 77 2.49 -26.73 16.81
C LYS A 77 2.78 -27.03 15.34
N ILE A 78 3.63 -26.22 14.69
CA ILE A 78 3.92 -26.26 13.25
C ILE A 78 5.43 -26.09 13.05
N SER A 79 6.03 -26.78 12.08
CA SER A 79 7.44 -26.64 11.70
C SER A 79 7.56 -26.13 10.28
N LEU A 80 8.16 -24.95 10.11
CA LEU A 80 8.43 -24.33 8.81
C LEU A 80 9.89 -24.57 8.39
N THR A 81 10.10 -24.85 7.10
CA THR A 81 11.44 -24.89 6.51
C THR A 81 12.10 -23.50 6.52
N ASN A 82 13.43 -23.42 6.46
CA ASN A 82 14.14 -22.12 6.42
C ASN A 82 13.66 -21.22 5.27
N GLN A 83 13.33 -21.83 4.13
CA GLN A 83 12.77 -21.13 2.98
C GLN A 83 11.37 -20.58 3.27
N GLU A 84 10.47 -21.39 3.84
CA GLU A 84 9.13 -20.92 4.23
C GLU A 84 9.21 -19.80 5.29
N LYS A 85 10.17 -19.87 6.21
CA LYS A 85 10.40 -18.79 7.17
C LYS A 85 10.80 -17.48 6.49
N ALA A 86 11.68 -17.54 5.48
CA ALA A 86 12.08 -16.37 4.70
C ALA A 86 10.88 -15.80 3.92
N MET A 87 10.11 -16.64 3.24
CA MET A 87 8.91 -16.22 2.51
C MET A 87 7.85 -15.59 3.42
N VAL A 88 7.61 -16.18 4.60
CA VAL A 88 6.67 -15.63 5.60
C VAL A 88 7.16 -14.29 6.14
N LYS A 89 8.48 -14.12 6.29
CA LYS A 89 9.07 -12.86 6.75
C LYS A 89 8.81 -11.75 5.74
N GLU A 90 9.15 -11.96 4.48
CA GLU A 90 8.90 -11.01 3.39
C GLU A 90 7.39 -10.74 3.20
N ALA A 91 6.58 -11.80 3.19
CA ALA A 91 5.12 -11.68 3.07
C ALA A 91 4.47 -10.99 4.29
N SER A 92 5.18 -10.88 5.43
CA SER A 92 4.68 -10.11 6.57
C SER A 92 4.76 -8.60 6.34
N ASP A 93 5.67 -8.14 5.47
CA ASP A 93 5.83 -6.72 5.17
C ASP A 93 4.73 -6.22 4.21
N THR A 94 4.11 -7.13 3.45
CA THR A 94 3.01 -6.85 2.50
C THR A 94 1.63 -7.30 3.00
N ALA A 95 1.53 -7.70 4.27
CA ALA A 95 0.31 -8.29 4.81
C ALA A 95 -0.79 -7.24 4.98
N GLU A 96 -1.89 -7.44 4.25
CA GLU A 96 -3.11 -6.66 4.39
C GLU A 96 -4.13 -7.43 5.23
N PHE A 97 -4.66 -6.75 6.25
CA PHE A 97 -5.65 -7.29 7.15
C PHE A 97 -7.02 -6.72 6.79
N HIS A 98 -7.97 -7.61 6.55
CA HIS A 98 -9.34 -7.26 6.27
C HIS A 98 -10.21 -7.75 7.42
N ASP A 99 -11.04 -6.87 7.96
CA ASP A 99 -12.08 -7.23 8.91
C ASP A 99 -13.37 -7.59 8.16
N SER A 100 -14.17 -8.51 8.70
CA SER A 100 -15.54 -8.76 8.25
C SER A 100 -16.42 -7.50 8.36
N HIS A 101 -17.48 -7.44 7.57
CA HIS A 101 -18.41 -6.31 7.57
C HIS A 101 -19.00 -6.01 8.96
N ASP A 102 -19.33 -7.05 9.73
CA ASP A 102 -19.87 -6.90 11.10
C ASP A 102 -18.84 -6.27 12.05
N VAL A 103 -17.58 -6.72 11.98
CA VAL A 103 -16.48 -6.16 12.78
C VAL A 103 -16.20 -4.71 12.37
N ILE A 104 -16.22 -4.40 11.08
CA ILE A 104 -16.06 -3.03 10.58
C ILE A 104 -17.19 -2.15 11.13
N LYS A 105 -18.44 -2.61 11.08
CA LYS A 105 -19.60 -1.88 11.57
C LYS A 105 -19.51 -1.59 13.07
N GLU A 106 -19.09 -2.57 13.87
CA GLU A 106 -18.86 -2.40 15.30
C GLU A 106 -17.74 -1.38 15.59
N LYS A 107 -16.58 -1.53 14.92
CA LYS A 107 -15.45 -0.61 15.07
C LYS A 107 -15.79 0.80 14.62
N ALA A 108 -16.52 0.95 13.52
CA ALA A 108 -16.99 2.24 13.00
C ALA A 108 -17.94 2.92 14.00
N ALA A 109 -18.89 2.18 14.59
CA ALA A 109 -19.76 2.70 15.64
C ALA A 109 -18.96 3.19 16.85
N LYS A 110 -17.93 2.44 17.26
CA LYS A 110 -17.03 2.84 18.35
C LYS A 110 -16.26 4.11 18.02
N VAL A 111 -15.70 4.22 16.81
CA VAL A 111 -15.00 5.43 16.35
C VAL A 111 -15.96 6.63 16.32
N ALA A 112 -17.19 6.46 15.82
CA ALA A 112 -18.18 7.52 15.80
C ALA A 112 -18.50 8.04 17.22
N GLU A 113 -18.63 7.14 18.19
CA GLU A 113 -18.83 7.52 19.59
C GLU A 113 -17.62 8.24 20.20
N LEU A 114 -16.39 7.82 19.85
CA LEU A 114 -15.19 8.52 20.27
C LEU A 114 -15.10 9.94 19.69
N ILE A 115 -15.44 10.11 18.41
CA ILE A 115 -15.48 11.43 17.74
C ILE A 115 -16.50 12.33 18.43
N LYS A 116 -17.72 11.85 18.69
CA LYS A 116 -18.77 12.64 19.36
C LYS A 116 -18.38 13.10 20.77
N LYS A 117 -17.66 12.25 21.52
CA LYS A 117 -17.24 12.53 22.90
C LYS A 117 -15.97 13.37 22.99
N ALA A 118 -15.18 13.43 21.93
CA ALA A 118 -13.92 14.16 21.92
C ALA A 118 -14.16 15.67 22.01
N LYS A 119 -13.50 16.33 22.97
CA LYS A 119 -13.45 17.80 23.03
C LYS A 119 -12.63 18.38 21.88
N HIS A 120 -11.54 17.68 21.54
CA HIS A 120 -10.62 18.04 20.45
C HIS A 120 -10.27 16.78 19.66
N CYS A 121 -10.99 16.57 18.55
CA CYS A 121 -10.64 15.53 17.58
C CYS A 121 -9.67 16.09 16.54
N VAL A 122 -8.60 15.36 16.27
CA VAL A 122 -7.59 15.65 15.24
C VAL A 122 -7.37 14.38 14.43
N VAL A 123 -7.23 14.52 13.12
CA VAL A 123 -7.01 13.39 12.20
C VAL A 123 -5.65 13.53 11.54
N PHE A 124 -4.92 12.41 11.46
CA PHE A 124 -3.68 12.28 10.70
C PHE A 124 -3.97 11.49 9.41
N THR A 125 -3.50 11.98 8.27
CA THR A 125 -3.72 11.35 6.96
C THR A 125 -2.41 11.11 6.22
N GLY A 126 -2.42 10.08 5.38
CA GLY A 126 -1.32 9.68 4.52
C GLY A 126 -1.85 9.16 3.17
N ALA A 127 -0.95 8.72 2.28
CA ALA A 127 -1.28 8.44 0.88
C ALA A 127 -2.42 7.41 0.67
N GLY A 128 -2.64 6.53 1.65
CA GLY A 128 -3.69 5.51 1.59
C GLY A 128 -5.09 6.06 1.31
N ILE A 129 -5.43 7.27 1.75
CA ILE A 129 -6.77 7.87 1.52
C ILE A 129 -6.97 8.40 0.09
N SER A 130 -5.90 8.46 -0.71
CA SER A 130 -5.88 8.97 -2.08
C SER A 130 -5.74 7.86 -3.12
N THR A 131 -5.56 6.60 -2.68
CA THR A 131 -5.45 5.43 -3.57
C THR A 131 -6.69 5.23 -4.44
N SER A 132 -7.88 5.49 -3.90
CA SER A 132 -9.13 5.41 -4.67
C SER A 132 -9.37 6.61 -5.61
N ALA A 133 -8.54 7.66 -5.53
CA ALA A 133 -8.49 8.73 -6.53
C ALA A 133 -7.49 8.43 -7.67
N GLY A 134 -6.86 7.25 -7.68
CA GLY A 134 -5.85 6.89 -8.66
C GLY A 134 -4.43 7.34 -8.31
N ILE A 135 -4.19 7.81 -7.08
CA ILE A 135 -2.86 8.17 -6.61
C ILE A 135 -2.28 6.99 -5.84
N GLY A 136 -1.29 6.30 -6.43
CA GLY A 136 -0.58 5.19 -5.79
C GLY A 136 -0.01 5.57 -4.42
N ASP A 137 -0.01 4.61 -3.48
CA ASP A 137 0.63 4.83 -2.19
C ASP A 137 2.15 4.54 -2.25
N TYR A 138 2.80 4.72 -1.11
CA TYR A 138 4.25 4.55 -1.00
C TYR A 138 4.67 3.13 -0.61
N ARG A 139 3.88 2.43 0.21
CA ARG A 139 4.30 1.20 0.91
C ARG A 139 3.26 0.07 0.93
N GLY A 140 2.14 0.21 0.24
CA GLY A 140 1.16 -0.86 0.06
C GLY A 140 1.70 -1.98 -0.82
N LYS A 141 0.85 -2.96 -1.15
CA LYS A 141 1.23 -4.12 -1.98
C LYS A 141 1.87 -3.73 -3.31
N SER A 142 1.46 -2.61 -3.88
CA SER A 142 1.98 -2.00 -5.11
C SER A 142 2.47 -0.57 -4.90
N GLY A 143 2.89 -0.25 -3.67
CA GLY A 143 3.40 1.08 -3.34
C GLY A 143 4.77 1.34 -3.97
N LYS A 144 5.06 2.60 -4.29
CA LYS A 144 6.27 3.00 -5.03
C LYS A 144 7.57 2.45 -4.44
N TRP A 145 7.75 2.53 -3.11
CA TRP A 145 8.95 2.00 -2.45
C TRP A 145 8.93 0.48 -2.36
N THR A 146 7.75 -0.11 -2.17
CA THR A 146 7.61 -1.58 -2.15
C THR A 146 8.03 -2.20 -3.48
N GLU A 147 7.68 -1.58 -4.62
CA GLU A 147 8.13 -2.07 -5.93
C GLU A 147 9.62 -1.77 -6.19
N MET A 148 10.14 -0.63 -5.73
CA MET A 148 11.56 -0.31 -5.84
C MET A 148 12.45 -1.29 -5.04
N ASP A 149 12.07 -1.60 -3.80
CA ASP A 149 12.79 -2.56 -2.95
C ASP A 149 12.81 -3.96 -3.60
N ARG A 150 11.71 -4.36 -4.26
CA ARG A 150 11.63 -5.63 -5.01
C ARG A 150 12.57 -5.69 -6.20
N GLN A 151 12.69 -4.60 -6.96
CA GLN A 151 13.60 -4.53 -8.11
C GLN A 151 15.07 -4.58 -7.68
N ASN A 152 15.40 -3.98 -6.54
CA ASN A 152 16.77 -3.99 -6.00
C ASN A 152 17.18 -5.37 -5.44
N ASP A 153 16.23 -6.20 -5.03
CA ASP A 153 16.47 -7.57 -4.55
C ASP A 153 16.50 -8.61 -5.70
N GLU A 154 16.17 -8.23 -6.94
CA GLU A 154 16.35 -9.13 -8.09
C GLU A 154 17.84 -9.33 -8.39
N PRO A 155 18.32 -10.58 -8.56
CA PRO A 155 19.69 -10.80 -8.98
C PRO A 155 19.89 -10.14 -10.34
N GLU A 156 20.86 -9.23 -10.45
CA GLU A 156 21.16 -8.56 -11.72
C GLU A 156 21.21 -9.59 -12.86
N PRO A 157 20.52 -9.36 -13.99
CA PRO A 157 20.69 -10.19 -15.16
C PRO A 157 22.18 -10.15 -15.50
N LYS A 158 22.82 -11.33 -15.52
CA LYS A 158 24.25 -11.46 -15.81
C LYS A 158 24.54 -10.67 -17.09
N LYS A 159 25.18 -9.51 -16.96
CA LYS A 159 25.77 -8.80 -18.09
C LYS A 159 26.72 -9.80 -18.73
N GLN A 160 26.36 -10.29 -19.90
CA GLN A 160 27.28 -11.05 -20.71
C GLN A 160 28.39 -10.07 -21.12
N CYS A 161 29.54 -10.19 -20.48
CA CYS A 161 30.71 -9.38 -20.80
C CYS A 161 31.03 -9.58 -22.28
N LYS A 162 30.77 -8.57 -23.10
CA LYS A 162 31.49 -8.44 -24.37
C LYS A 162 32.85 -7.86 -24.02
N GLU A 163 33.90 -8.50 -24.51
CA GLU A 163 35.28 -8.05 -24.36
C GLU A 163 35.43 -6.63 -24.95
N PRO A 164 36.28 -5.77 -24.37
CA PRO A 164 36.46 -4.42 -24.86
C PRO A 164 37.27 -4.47 -26.16
N GLU A 165 36.67 -4.02 -27.25
CA GLU A 165 37.40 -3.66 -28.46
C GLU A 165 37.82 -2.20 -28.30
N ASP A 166 39.13 -2.01 -28.15
CA ASP A 166 39.79 -0.71 -28.17
C ASP A 166 39.53 -0.03 -29.52
N GLU A 167 39.05 1.22 -29.56
CA GLU A 167 39.56 2.31 -30.42
C GLU A 167 38.97 3.66 -30.00
N ALA A 168 39.83 4.66 -29.93
CA ALA A 168 39.51 6.03 -29.57
C ALA A 168 38.75 6.74 -30.71
N GLY A 169 37.63 7.39 -30.39
CA GLY A 169 36.90 8.22 -31.33
C GLY A 169 36.09 9.31 -30.63
N ILE A 170 36.65 10.52 -30.58
CA ILE A 170 35.92 11.74 -30.27
C ILE A 170 35.02 12.05 -31.47
N SER A 171 33.72 12.11 -31.26
CA SER A 171 32.83 12.87 -32.15
C SER A 171 31.78 13.61 -31.33
N HIS A 172 31.85 14.94 -31.39
CA HIS A 172 30.72 15.83 -31.18
C HIS A 172 29.58 15.47 -32.15
N SER A 173 28.37 15.35 -31.63
CA SER A 173 27.15 15.64 -32.38
C SER A 173 26.09 16.14 -31.42
N ASP A 174 25.76 17.42 -31.56
CA ASP A 174 24.49 18.01 -31.17
C ASP A 174 23.34 17.16 -31.74
N SER A 175 22.32 16.85 -30.92
CA SER A 175 20.90 16.89 -31.29
C SER A 175 20.03 16.03 -30.37
N GLU A 176 18.91 16.64 -30.00
CA GLU A 176 17.63 16.05 -29.60
C GLU A 176 17.50 15.61 -28.14
N ASP A 177 16.83 16.50 -27.41
CA ASP A 177 16.08 16.31 -26.19
C ASP A 177 15.43 14.91 -26.16
N GLY A 178 16.14 13.96 -25.56
CA GLY A 178 15.63 12.64 -25.26
C GLY A 178 14.56 12.80 -24.19
N GLU A 179 13.32 13.00 -24.62
CA GLU A 179 12.14 12.84 -23.79
C GLU A 179 12.25 11.46 -23.16
N LEU A 180 12.53 11.45 -21.85
CA LEU A 180 12.58 10.26 -21.05
C LEU A 180 11.12 9.82 -20.93
N VAL A 181 10.65 9.07 -21.92
CA VAL A 181 9.32 8.47 -21.94
C VAL A 181 9.31 7.46 -20.78
N LEU A 182 8.90 7.95 -19.62
CA LEU A 182 8.56 7.12 -18.49
C LEU A 182 7.39 6.23 -18.97
N PRO A 183 7.52 4.90 -18.85
CA PRO A 183 6.46 3.99 -19.28
C PRO A 183 5.17 4.37 -18.57
N ASP A 184 4.09 4.56 -19.34
CA ASP A 184 2.75 4.96 -18.93
C ASP A 184 2.48 4.68 -17.45
N GLU A 185 2.72 5.67 -16.58
CA GLU A 185 2.40 5.53 -15.17
C GLU A 185 0.88 5.41 -15.05
N ASP A 186 0.39 4.43 -14.30
CA ASP A 186 -1.02 4.21 -13.95
C ASP A 186 -1.61 5.37 -13.10
N GLY A 187 -1.25 6.61 -13.41
CA GLY A 187 -1.67 7.85 -12.76
C GLY A 187 -2.80 8.51 -13.52
N VAL A 188 -3.77 9.05 -12.79
CA VAL A 188 -4.75 9.98 -13.33
C VAL A 188 -4.08 11.34 -13.47
N ASP A 189 -4.38 12.07 -14.54
CA ASP A 189 -3.91 13.45 -14.70
C ASP A 189 -4.33 14.27 -13.46
N TYR A 190 -3.43 15.13 -12.97
CA TYR A 190 -3.68 15.94 -11.78
C TYR A 190 -4.93 16.82 -11.91
N GLU A 191 -5.26 17.23 -13.13
CA GLU A 191 -6.47 18.03 -13.45
C GLU A 191 -7.78 17.24 -13.25
N ASP A 192 -7.72 15.92 -13.39
CA ASP A 192 -8.86 15.01 -13.24
C ASP A 192 -9.02 14.47 -11.82
N LEU A 193 -8.03 14.70 -10.94
CA LEU A 193 -8.10 14.26 -9.57
C LEU A 193 -9.28 14.89 -8.84
N ARG A 194 -10.00 14.07 -8.08
CA ARG A 194 -11.12 14.48 -7.24
C ARG A 194 -10.92 13.99 -5.81
N PRO A 195 -11.37 14.76 -4.80
CA PRO A 195 -11.36 14.29 -3.41
C PRO A 195 -12.11 12.95 -3.28
N THR A 196 -11.52 12.02 -2.53
CA THR A 196 -12.18 10.73 -2.23
C THR A 196 -13.29 10.91 -1.19
N TYR A 197 -14.17 9.91 -1.03
CA TYR A 197 -15.19 9.94 0.03
C TYR A 197 -14.62 10.16 1.43
N THR A 198 -13.38 9.74 1.69
CA THR A 198 -12.70 10.03 2.95
C THR A 198 -12.42 11.52 3.11
N HIS A 199 -11.94 12.19 2.07
CA HIS A 199 -11.71 13.64 2.09
C HIS A 199 -13.02 14.40 2.33
N GLU A 200 -14.07 14.05 1.60
CA GLU A 200 -15.41 14.66 1.76
C GLU A 200 -16.00 14.41 3.16
N ALA A 201 -15.83 13.21 3.71
CA ALA A 201 -16.27 12.89 5.07
C ALA A 201 -15.51 13.72 6.13
N LEU A 202 -14.20 13.89 5.97
CA LEU A 202 -13.40 14.74 6.86
C LEU A 202 -13.84 16.21 6.77
N LYS A 203 -14.06 16.72 5.56
CA LYS A 203 -14.66 18.04 5.35
C LYS A 203 -15.99 18.18 6.08
N LYS A 204 -16.87 17.18 5.97
CA LYS A 204 -18.17 17.21 6.66
C LYS A 204 -18.01 17.24 8.18
N LEU A 205 -17.06 16.49 8.74
CA LEU A 205 -16.77 16.52 10.18
C LEU A 205 -16.21 17.87 10.65
N VAL A 206 -15.42 18.54 9.80
CA VAL A 206 -14.95 19.91 10.06
C VAL A 206 -16.12 20.90 10.08
N ASP A 207 -17.05 20.80 9.14
CA ASP A 207 -18.24 21.66 9.05
C ASP A 207 -19.18 21.46 10.24
N MET A 208 -19.30 20.22 10.71
CA MET A 208 -20.05 19.88 11.92
C MET A 208 -19.32 20.28 13.21
N ASN A 209 -18.14 20.90 13.11
CA ASN A 209 -17.29 21.28 14.24
C ASN A 209 -16.88 20.10 15.15
N LEU A 210 -16.98 18.87 14.64
CA LEU A 210 -16.59 17.63 15.31
C LEU A 210 -15.09 17.35 15.12
N LEU A 211 -14.54 17.73 13.98
CA LEU A 211 -13.11 17.63 13.68
C LEU A 211 -12.46 19.02 13.78
N LYS A 212 -11.44 19.15 14.63
CA LYS A 212 -10.77 20.43 14.88
C LYS A 212 -9.65 20.70 13.89
N TYR A 213 -8.91 19.66 13.50
CA TYR A 213 -7.72 19.83 12.69
C TYR A 213 -7.40 18.57 11.88
N VAL A 214 -6.88 18.75 10.67
CA VAL A 214 -6.34 17.70 9.81
C VAL A 214 -4.85 17.92 9.65
N ILE A 215 -4.07 16.89 9.93
CA ILE A 215 -2.62 16.88 9.72
C ILE A 215 -2.35 15.86 8.62
N SER A 216 -1.75 16.30 7.52
CA SER A 216 -1.52 15.46 6.34
C SER A 216 -0.05 15.37 5.99
N GLN A 217 0.36 14.16 5.63
CA GLN A 217 1.64 13.88 4.97
C GLN A 217 1.50 13.90 3.43
N ASN A 218 0.30 14.12 2.91
CA ASN A 218 0.06 14.09 1.48
C ASN A 218 0.46 15.43 0.86
N GLY A 219 1.14 15.34 -0.29
CA GLY A 219 1.39 16.49 -1.16
C GLY A 219 0.36 16.65 -2.28
N ASP A 220 -0.65 15.78 -2.34
CA ASP A 220 -1.62 15.70 -3.45
C ASP A 220 -2.63 16.86 -3.52
N GLY A 221 -2.74 17.68 -2.47
CA GLY A 221 -3.65 18.82 -2.40
C GLY A 221 -5.14 18.49 -2.32
N LEU A 222 -5.53 17.22 -2.21
CA LEU A 222 -6.94 16.80 -2.22
C LEU A 222 -7.73 17.28 -1.00
N HIS A 223 -7.07 17.49 0.14
CA HIS A 223 -7.72 18.11 1.32
C HIS A 223 -8.16 19.55 1.04
N GLY A 224 -7.29 20.34 0.40
CA GLY A 224 -7.61 21.71 0.00
C GLY A 224 -8.75 21.72 -1.03
N LEU A 225 -8.67 20.86 -2.05
CA LEU A 225 -9.73 20.71 -3.06
C LEU A 225 -11.07 20.25 -2.49
N SER A 226 -11.07 19.46 -1.40
CA SER A 226 -12.31 19.09 -0.68
C SER A 226 -12.95 20.28 0.06
N GLY A 227 -12.26 21.41 0.14
CA GLY A 227 -12.71 22.65 0.77
C GLY A 227 -12.37 22.75 2.25
N ILE A 228 -11.52 21.88 2.81
CA ILE A 228 -11.10 22.00 4.21
C ILE A 228 -10.35 23.34 4.37
N PRO A 229 -10.78 24.23 5.30
CA PRO A 229 -10.13 25.52 5.47
C PRO A 229 -8.66 25.37 5.85
N ARG A 230 -7.78 26.18 5.27
CA ARG A 230 -6.32 26.10 5.47
C ARG A 230 -5.94 26.32 6.93
N GLU A 231 -6.68 27.14 7.67
CA GLU A 231 -6.47 27.34 9.11
C GLU A 231 -6.78 26.10 9.96
N LYS A 232 -7.37 25.05 9.38
CA LYS A 232 -7.66 23.75 10.00
C LYS A 232 -6.88 22.59 9.36
N LEU A 233 -5.92 22.88 8.48
CA LEU A 233 -5.15 21.90 7.72
C LEU A 233 -3.64 22.19 7.83
N ALA A 234 -2.86 21.17 8.20
CA ALA A 234 -1.40 21.20 8.10
C ALA A 234 -0.91 20.19 7.09
N GLU A 235 -0.26 20.67 6.02
CA GLU A 235 0.36 19.86 4.96
C GLU A 235 1.87 19.78 5.22
N LEU A 236 2.30 18.72 5.90
CA LEU A 236 3.65 18.61 6.45
C LEU A 236 4.74 18.43 5.39
N HIS A 237 4.39 17.86 4.24
CA HIS A 237 5.31 17.58 3.14
C HIS A 237 5.12 18.52 1.94
N GLY A 238 4.38 19.62 2.13
CA GLY A 238 4.03 20.56 1.07
C GLY A 238 2.77 20.15 0.32
N ASN A 239 2.51 20.83 -0.80
CA ASN A 239 1.36 20.62 -1.69
C ASN A 239 1.81 20.97 -3.11
N VAL A 240 1.58 20.07 -4.06
CA VAL A 240 2.04 20.21 -5.45
C VAL A 240 1.45 21.43 -6.18
N PHE A 241 0.35 21.99 -5.68
CA PHE A 241 -0.34 23.14 -6.27
C PHE A 241 0.01 24.48 -5.60
N ILE A 242 0.91 24.48 -4.62
CA ILE A 242 1.27 25.69 -3.87
C ILE A 242 2.75 25.99 -4.08
N GLU A 243 3.02 27.17 -4.62
CA GLU A 243 4.36 27.76 -4.64
C GLU A 243 4.55 28.80 -3.53
N LYS A 244 5.79 28.96 -3.10
CA LYS A 244 6.17 29.97 -2.11
C LYS A 244 7.27 30.85 -2.69
N CYS A 245 7.02 32.15 -2.74
CA CYS A 245 8.02 33.13 -3.11
C CYS A 245 9.19 33.11 -2.10
N GLU A 246 10.42 32.95 -2.58
CA GLU A 246 11.62 32.93 -1.74
C GLU A 246 11.99 34.32 -1.24
N SER A 247 11.70 35.36 -2.03
CA SER A 247 12.08 36.75 -1.75
C SER A 247 11.07 37.51 -0.88
N ALA A 248 9.78 37.16 -0.96
CA ALA A 248 8.74 37.72 -0.12
C ALA A 248 8.28 36.67 0.90
N LYS A 249 8.45 36.95 2.20
CA LYS A 249 7.98 36.07 3.30
C LYS A 249 6.45 35.88 3.34
N GLN A 250 5.71 36.46 2.40
CA GLN A 250 4.25 36.47 2.41
C GLN A 250 3.67 36.52 0.99
N SER A 251 3.32 35.35 0.47
CA SER A 251 2.03 35.01 -0.14
C SER A 251 2.17 33.62 -0.76
N MET A 252 1.47 32.63 -0.20
CA MET A 252 1.24 31.37 -0.91
C MET A 252 0.26 31.69 -2.03
N LYS A 253 0.65 31.43 -3.28
CA LYS A 253 -0.27 31.50 -4.41
C LYS A 253 -0.72 30.07 -4.72
N GLU A 254 -2.03 29.86 -4.76
CA GLU A 254 -2.62 28.66 -5.34
C GLU A 254 -2.55 28.82 -6.86
N ILE A 255 -1.91 27.87 -7.53
CA ILE A 255 -1.68 27.92 -8.98
C ILE A 255 -2.97 27.51 -9.73
N ILE A 256 -3.92 26.86 -9.05
CA ILE A 256 -5.17 26.38 -9.65
C ILE A 256 -6.35 27.21 -9.14
N THR A 257 -6.87 28.07 -10.01
CA THR A 257 -8.24 28.59 -9.91
C THR A 257 -9.05 27.85 -10.96
N CYS A 258 -10.07 27.10 -10.54
CA CYS A 258 -11.10 26.57 -11.45
C CYS A 258 -11.91 27.70 -12.06
#